data_AF-A0AAJ8DLI1-F1
#
_entry.id   AF-A0AAJ8DLI1-F1
#
_cell.length_a   1.000
_cell.length_b   1.000
_cell.length_c   1.000
_cell.angle_alpha   90.00
_cell.angle_beta   90.00
_cell.angle_gamma   90.00
#
_symmetry.space_group_name_H-M   'P 1'
#
loop_
_entity.id
_entity.type
_entity.pdbx_description
1 polymer ?
#
loop_
_entity_poly.entity_id
_entity_poly.type
_entity_poly.pdbx_seq_one_letter_code
_entity_poly.pdbx_strand_id
1 'polypeptide(L)'
;MKLSSCLTNSIDENFRRTFPNDAKCGPFNGVIKTFSLDTQKLIPKYKDVELQLIFLQTEEEKIKTRVNKIIQESKKTIYNSLIETIEKEMQDCYTKAAKFRGQDTLKNMRDTIEKHVHDSKDTMFDMAKNEMLRQLDELKTFILEELERTLKGSIELSLKTDDHSIPDFSLELGMVKRYYDELKSCMDEEMSSVSSCTESMTWEQVF
;
A
#
# COMPACT_ATOMS: atom_id res chain seq x y z
N MET A 1 -25.67 -17.33 16.25
CA MET A 1 -26.35 -17.56 14.96
C MET A 1 -25.70 -18.76 14.28
N LYS A 2 -26.48 -19.80 13.92
CA LYS A 2 -25.96 -21.10 13.43
C LYS A 2 -26.29 -21.38 11.96
N LEU A 3 -27.14 -20.55 11.35
CA LEU A 3 -27.68 -20.78 10.01
C LEU A 3 -26.77 -20.27 8.90
N SER A 4 -26.06 -19.15 9.11
CA SER A 4 -25.08 -18.66 8.15
C SER A 4 -23.74 -19.42 8.19
N SER A 5 -23.42 -20.09 9.30
CA SER A 5 -22.06 -20.58 9.54
C SER A 5 -21.56 -21.61 8.51
N CYS A 6 -22.42 -22.46 7.92
CA CYS A 6 -21.96 -23.41 6.89
C CYS A 6 -21.64 -22.71 5.55
N LEU A 7 -22.43 -21.72 5.14
CA LEU A 7 -22.17 -20.92 3.94
C LEU A 7 -20.95 -20.01 4.16
N THR A 8 -20.86 -19.38 5.33
CA THR A 8 -19.72 -18.55 5.73
C THR A 8 -18.46 -19.37 5.95
N ASN A 9 -18.50 -20.69 6.16
CA ASN A 9 -17.28 -21.51 6.30
C ASN A 9 -16.78 -22.07 4.95
N SER A 10 -17.67 -22.32 3.97
CA SER A 10 -17.28 -22.92 2.67
C SER A 10 -16.76 -21.91 1.65
N ILE A 11 -17.32 -20.70 1.61
CA ILE A 11 -16.78 -19.57 0.82
C ILE A 11 -15.38 -19.18 1.33
N ASP A 12 -15.12 -19.48 2.58
CA ASP A 12 -14.12 -18.83 3.41
C ASP A 12 -12.77 -19.52 3.40
N GLU A 13 -12.64 -20.79 3.06
CA GLU A 13 -11.31 -21.44 3.09
C GLU A 13 -10.43 -21.04 1.88
N ASN A 14 -10.94 -21.18 0.66
CA ASN A 14 -10.25 -20.70 -0.54
C ASN A 14 -10.13 -19.17 -0.54
N PHE A 15 -11.16 -18.47 -0.07
CA PHE A 15 -11.14 -17.02 0.02
C PHE A 15 -10.16 -16.52 1.09
N ARG A 16 -10.13 -17.09 2.31
CA ARG A 16 -9.13 -16.74 3.34
C ARG A 16 -7.73 -17.09 2.92
N ARG A 17 -7.53 -18.18 2.16
CA ARG A 17 -6.21 -18.55 1.63
C ARG A 17 -5.69 -17.53 0.62
N THR A 18 -6.55 -17.08 -0.30
CA THR A 18 -6.18 -16.03 -1.27
C THR A 18 -6.14 -14.65 -0.61
N PHE A 19 -6.94 -14.43 0.43
CA PHE A 19 -7.13 -13.15 1.08
C PHE A 19 -7.23 -13.30 2.62
N PRO A 20 -6.10 -13.40 3.34
CA PRO A 20 -6.11 -13.52 4.81
C PRO A 20 -6.75 -12.29 5.48
N ASN A 21 -7.37 -12.49 6.64
CA ASN A 21 -7.99 -11.42 7.47
C ASN A 21 -7.29 -11.29 8.85
N ASP A 22 -6.14 -11.92 8.97
CA ASP A 22 -5.33 -12.04 10.15
C ASP A 22 -4.74 -10.65 10.47
N ALA A 23 -4.79 -10.24 11.74
CA ALA A 23 -4.27 -8.94 12.19
C ALA A 23 -2.77 -8.72 11.84
N LYS A 24 -2.05 -9.81 11.52
CA LYS A 24 -0.75 -9.76 10.83
C LYS A 24 -1.01 -9.71 9.34
N CYS A 25 -1.08 -8.50 8.80
CA CYS A 25 -1.21 -8.19 7.39
C CYS A 25 -0.09 -8.89 6.56
N GLY A 26 -0.35 -10.10 6.09
CA GLY A 26 0.57 -10.84 5.22
C GLY A 26 0.54 -10.28 3.80
N PRO A 27 1.65 -10.38 3.03
CA PRO A 27 1.64 -9.98 1.63
C PRO A 27 0.62 -10.80 0.85
N PHE A 28 -0.12 -10.15 -0.07
CA PHE A 28 -1.05 -10.82 -0.97
C PHE A 28 -0.30 -11.94 -1.73
N ASN A 29 -0.66 -13.20 -1.49
CA ASN A 29 -0.05 -14.37 -2.12
C ASN A 29 -0.67 -14.67 -3.50
N GLY A 30 -0.81 -13.63 -4.33
CA GLY A 30 -1.37 -13.74 -5.68
C GLY A 30 -0.38 -13.34 -6.76
N VAL A 31 -0.88 -13.28 -8.01
CA VAL A 31 -0.09 -13.03 -9.23
C VAL A 31 0.67 -11.70 -9.17
N ILE A 32 0.16 -10.71 -8.45
CA ILE A 32 0.83 -9.41 -8.22
C ILE A 32 2.18 -9.58 -7.53
N LYS A 33 2.34 -10.56 -6.63
CA LYS A 33 3.61 -10.81 -5.96
C LYS A 33 4.62 -11.53 -6.86
N THR A 34 4.14 -12.29 -7.84
CA THR A 34 4.96 -13.21 -8.62
C THR A 34 5.34 -12.69 -10.00
N PHE A 35 4.68 -11.65 -10.53
CA PHE A 35 5.09 -11.09 -11.82
C PHE A 35 6.48 -10.50 -11.72
N SER A 36 7.21 -10.53 -12.84
CA SER A 36 8.51 -9.88 -12.95
C SER A 36 8.81 -9.42 -14.36
N LEU A 37 9.57 -8.33 -14.47
CA LEU A 37 10.20 -7.86 -15.70
C LEU A 37 11.48 -8.64 -16.03
N ASP A 38 11.84 -9.64 -15.21
CA ASP A 38 13.03 -10.50 -15.38
C ASP A 38 14.37 -9.72 -15.44
N THR A 39 14.41 -8.50 -14.87
CA THR A 39 15.58 -7.61 -14.89
C THR A 39 16.84 -8.27 -14.32
N GLN A 40 16.73 -9.10 -13.27
CA GLN A 40 17.86 -9.85 -12.73
C GLN A 40 18.52 -10.79 -13.73
N LYS A 41 17.75 -11.37 -14.66
CA LYS A 41 18.28 -12.23 -15.74
C LYS A 41 18.90 -11.40 -16.87
N LEU A 42 18.51 -10.13 -17.00
CA LEU A 42 18.97 -9.21 -18.04
C LEU A 42 20.26 -8.47 -17.65
N ILE A 43 20.43 -8.13 -16.37
CA ILE A 43 21.62 -7.44 -15.84
C ILE A 43 22.94 -8.09 -16.28
N PRO A 44 23.16 -9.41 -16.12
CA PRO A 44 24.43 -10.03 -16.54
C PRO A 44 24.63 -10.06 -18.06
N LYS A 45 23.55 -9.94 -18.85
CA LYS A 45 23.60 -9.98 -20.32
C LYS A 45 23.86 -8.61 -20.94
N TYR A 46 23.36 -7.55 -20.30
CA TYR A 46 23.36 -6.19 -20.82
C TYR A 46 23.97 -5.23 -19.80
N LYS A 47 25.29 -5.33 -19.62
CA LYS A 47 26.03 -4.50 -18.66
C LYS A 47 25.95 -3.01 -18.97
N ASP A 48 25.87 -2.65 -20.25
CA ASP A 48 25.82 -1.25 -20.70
C ASP A 48 24.55 -0.52 -20.24
N VAL A 49 23.50 -1.27 -19.85
CA VAL A 49 22.23 -0.73 -19.33
C VAL A 49 21.90 -1.24 -17.93
N GLU A 50 22.92 -1.64 -17.16
CA GLU A 50 22.77 -2.20 -15.82
C GLU A 50 21.98 -1.27 -14.88
N LEU A 51 22.29 0.03 -14.88
CA LEU A 51 21.62 1.01 -14.03
C LEU A 51 20.13 1.17 -14.38
N GLN A 52 19.79 1.15 -15.66
CA GLN A 52 18.42 1.20 -16.15
C GLN A 52 17.64 -0.04 -15.70
N LEU A 53 18.26 -1.21 -15.76
CA LEU A 53 17.65 -2.47 -15.30
C LEU A 53 17.47 -2.51 -13.78
N ILE A 54 18.42 -1.98 -12.99
CA ILE A 54 18.29 -1.82 -11.53
C ILE A 54 17.17 -0.84 -11.19
N PHE A 55 17.05 0.27 -11.94
CA PHE A 55 15.95 1.21 -11.80
C PHE A 55 14.60 0.52 -12.05
N LEU A 56 14.46 -0.21 -13.15
CA LEU A 56 13.22 -0.95 -13.46
C LEU A 56 12.89 -2.00 -12.39
N GLN A 57 13.89 -2.70 -11.86
CA GLN A 57 13.70 -3.63 -10.75
C GLN A 57 13.16 -2.92 -9.49
N THR A 58 13.67 -1.72 -9.22
CA THR A 58 13.22 -0.91 -8.07
C THR A 58 11.78 -0.42 -8.26
N GLU A 59 11.44 0.06 -9.46
CA GLU A 59 10.09 0.51 -9.79
C GLU A 59 9.08 -0.66 -9.77
N GLU A 60 9.47 -1.85 -10.21
CA GLU A 60 8.69 -3.08 -10.10
C GLU A 60 8.31 -3.39 -8.64
N GLU A 61 9.27 -3.37 -7.72
CA GLU A 61 9.00 -3.67 -6.29
C GLU A 61 8.15 -2.58 -5.63
N LYS A 62 8.35 -1.30 -6.01
CA LYS A 62 7.50 -0.19 -5.55
C LYS A 62 6.05 -0.37 -5.98
N ILE A 63 5.80 -0.67 -7.26
CA ILE A 63 4.43 -0.81 -7.75
C ILE A 63 3.74 -2.04 -7.16
N LYS A 64 4.46 -3.17 -6.98
CA LYS A 64 3.94 -4.35 -6.26
C LYS A 64 3.48 -3.99 -4.85
N THR A 65 4.31 -3.27 -4.11
CA THR A 65 4.01 -2.85 -2.73
C THR A 65 2.77 -1.95 -2.69
N ARG A 66 2.70 -0.98 -3.61
CA ARG A 66 1.58 -0.05 -3.72
C ARG A 66 0.27 -0.77 -4.06
N VAL A 67 0.26 -1.60 -5.10
CA VAL A 67 -0.92 -2.36 -5.54
C VAL A 67 -1.40 -3.29 -4.43
N ASN A 68 -0.50 -3.97 -3.73
CA ASN A 68 -0.86 -4.82 -2.59
C ASN A 68 -1.57 -4.05 -1.48
N LYS A 69 -1.10 -2.84 -1.15
CA LYS A 69 -1.74 -1.98 -0.15
C LYS A 69 -3.16 -1.58 -0.59
N ILE A 70 -3.33 -1.15 -1.83
CA ILE A 70 -4.64 -0.80 -2.38
C ILE A 70 -5.61 -1.97 -2.33
N ILE A 71 -5.19 -3.17 -2.77
CA ILE A 71 -6.03 -4.39 -2.70
C ILE A 71 -6.51 -4.65 -1.27
N GLN A 72 -5.61 -4.53 -0.29
CA GLN A 72 -5.94 -4.76 1.12
C GLN A 72 -6.94 -3.73 1.67
N GLU A 73 -6.76 -2.45 1.34
CA GLU A 73 -7.65 -1.37 1.76
C GLU A 73 -9.02 -1.50 1.11
N SER A 74 -9.07 -1.64 -0.22
CA SER A 74 -10.30 -1.80 -0.98
C SER A 74 -11.07 -3.05 -0.59
N LYS A 75 -10.40 -4.15 -0.24
CA LYS A 75 -11.06 -5.37 0.24
C LYS A 75 -11.96 -5.09 1.43
N LYS A 76 -11.50 -4.31 2.42
CA LYS A 76 -12.31 -3.98 3.61
C LYS A 76 -13.59 -3.24 3.21
N THR A 77 -13.47 -2.24 2.35
CA THR A 77 -14.59 -1.46 1.84
C THR A 77 -15.57 -2.32 1.06
N ILE A 78 -15.08 -3.15 0.13
CA ILE A 78 -15.88 -4.04 -0.70
C ILE A 78 -16.68 -5.03 0.17
N TYR A 79 -16.05 -5.60 1.20
CA TYR A 79 -16.76 -6.50 2.11
C TYR A 79 -17.86 -5.81 2.91
N ASN A 80 -17.57 -4.61 3.39
CA ASN A 80 -18.54 -3.83 4.15
C ASN A 80 -19.72 -3.37 3.28
N SER A 81 -19.52 -3.20 1.97
CA SER A 81 -20.59 -2.79 1.03
C SER A 81 -21.82 -3.71 1.05
N LEU A 82 -21.63 -5.02 1.32
CA LEU A 82 -22.74 -5.97 1.47
C LEU A 82 -23.66 -5.57 2.62
N ILE A 83 -23.07 -5.31 3.79
CA ILE A 83 -23.79 -4.96 5.01
C ILE A 83 -24.40 -3.57 4.85
N GLU A 84 -23.61 -2.60 4.37
CA GLU A 84 -24.05 -1.21 4.16
C GLU A 84 -25.25 -1.13 3.19
N THR A 85 -25.24 -1.93 2.11
CA THR A 85 -26.35 -1.97 1.16
C THR A 85 -27.60 -2.56 1.81
N ILE A 86 -27.47 -3.66 2.55
CA ILE A 86 -28.60 -4.27 3.27
C ILE A 86 -29.16 -3.31 4.34
N GLU A 87 -28.29 -2.64 5.10
CA GLU A 87 -28.69 -1.66 6.11
C GLU A 87 -29.47 -0.50 5.49
N LYS A 88 -29.00 0.00 4.34
CA LYS A 88 -29.69 1.04 3.57
C LYS A 88 -31.08 0.61 3.14
N GLU A 89 -31.22 -0.60 2.61
CA GLU A 89 -32.52 -1.16 2.21
C GLU A 89 -33.46 -1.40 3.39
N MET A 90 -32.92 -1.70 4.57
CA MET A 90 -33.69 -1.90 5.81
C MET A 90 -34.06 -0.59 6.51
N GLN A 91 -33.40 0.52 6.21
CA GLN A 91 -33.54 1.80 6.94
C GLN A 91 -34.99 2.30 7.01
N ASP A 92 -35.73 2.17 5.89
CA ASP A 92 -37.12 2.60 5.80
C ASP A 92 -38.04 1.80 6.73
N CYS A 93 -37.82 0.49 6.84
CA CYS A 93 -38.65 -0.36 7.70
C CYS A 93 -38.39 -0.06 9.18
N TYR A 94 -37.14 0.18 9.57
CA TYR A 94 -36.79 0.60 10.92
C TYR A 94 -37.38 1.96 11.27
N THR A 95 -37.33 2.90 10.32
CA THR A 95 -37.92 4.23 10.49
C THR A 95 -39.44 4.17 10.65
N LYS A 96 -40.12 3.28 9.91
CA LYS A 96 -41.57 3.04 10.06
C LYS A 96 -41.89 2.37 11.39
N ALA A 97 -41.15 1.32 11.75
CA ALA A 97 -41.34 0.59 13.00
C ALA A 97 -41.17 1.50 14.23
N ALA A 98 -40.17 2.39 14.21
CA ALA A 98 -39.91 3.32 15.31
C ALA A 98 -41.04 4.34 15.59
N LYS A 99 -41.97 4.53 14.65
CA LYS A 99 -43.10 5.46 14.80
C LYS A 99 -44.30 4.87 15.54
N PHE A 100 -44.39 3.55 15.71
CA PHE A 100 -45.50 2.93 16.43
C PHE A 100 -45.48 3.29 17.92
N ARG A 101 -46.67 3.59 18.46
CA ARG A 101 -46.89 3.87 19.89
C ARG A 101 -48.26 3.32 20.32
N GLY A 102 -48.41 3.06 21.63
CA GLY A 102 -49.67 2.59 22.22
C GLY A 102 -49.79 1.07 22.30
N GLN A 103 -51.03 0.58 22.36
CA GLN A 103 -51.31 -0.85 22.42
C GLN A 103 -50.83 -1.56 21.14
N ASP A 104 -50.38 -2.81 21.28
CA ASP A 104 -49.84 -3.64 20.18
C ASP A 104 -48.57 -3.11 19.49
N THR A 105 -47.88 -2.11 20.05
CA THR A 105 -46.66 -1.52 19.48
C THR A 105 -45.63 -2.57 19.05
N LEU A 106 -45.31 -3.54 19.92
CA LEU A 106 -44.32 -4.58 19.62
C LEU A 106 -44.74 -5.48 18.44
N LYS A 107 -46.03 -5.79 18.34
CA LYS A 107 -46.59 -6.58 17.23
C LYS A 107 -46.48 -5.80 15.93
N ASN A 108 -46.93 -4.53 15.93
CA ASN A 108 -46.88 -3.67 14.75
C ASN A 108 -45.44 -3.44 14.25
N MET A 109 -44.48 -3.27 15.17
CA MET A 109 -43.06 -3.18 14.82
C MET A 109 -42.55 -4.47 14.15
N ARG A 110 -42.85 -5.64 14.73
CA ARG A 110 -42.44 -6.93 14.18
C ARG A 110 -43.05 -7.17 12.80
N ASP A 111 -44.37 -7.02 12.67
CA ASP A 111 -45.11 -7.28 11.44
C ASP A 111 -44.60 -6.37 10.29
N THR A 112 -44.24 -5.13 10.61
CA THR A 112 -43.68 -4.18 9.63
C THR A 112 -42.30 -4.61 9.11
N ILE A 113 -41.41 -5.04 10.01
CA ILE A 113 -40.07 -5.50 9.63
C ILE A 113 -40.16 -6.83 8.87
N GLU A 114 -40.96 -7.78 9.36
CA GLU A 114 -41.13 -9.09 8.75
C GLU A 114 -41.70 -8.98 7.33
N LYS A 115 -42.71 -8.14 7.13
CA LYS A 115 -43.26 -7.85 5.81
C LYS A 115 -42.22 -7.25 4.88
N HIS A 116 -41.46 -6.25 5.34
CA HIS A 116 -40.42 -5.64 4.52
C HIS A 116 -39.38 -6.65 4.07
N VAL A 117 -38.88 -7.47 4.99
CA VAL A 117 -37.90 -8.52 4.67
C VAL A 117 -38.50 -9.52 3.68
N HIS A 118 -39.75 -9.95 3.87
CA HIS A 118 -40.41 -10.88 2.95
C HIS A 118 -40.54 -10.30 1.53
N ASP A 119 -40.96 -9.04 1.43
CA ASP A 119 -41.23 -8.37 0.16
C ASP A 119 -39.93 -8.00 -0.59
N SER A 120 -38.84 -7.73 0.13
CA SER A 120 -37.60 -7.18 -0.45
C SER A 120 -36.40 -8.13 -0.43
N LYS A 121 -36.45 -9.27 0.26
CA LYS A 121 -35.26 -10.14 0.48
C LYS A 121 -34.46 -10.40 -0.79
N ASP A 122 -35.12 -10.84 -1.86
CA ASP A 122 -34.45 -11.32 -3.06
C ASP A 122 -33.77 -10.14 -3.78
N THR A 123 -34.49 -9.02 -3.90
CA THR A 123 -33.98 -7.77 -4.48
C THR A 123 -32.86 -7.16 -3.63
N MET A 124 -33.00 -7.13 -2.31
CA MET A 124 -32.02 -6.55 -1.38
C MET A 124 -30.69 -7.31 -1.43
N PHE A 125 -30.74 -8.65 -1.42
CA PHE A 125 -29.52 -9.45 -1.54
C PHE A 125 -28.90 -9.34 -2.93
N ASP A 126 -29.70 -9.27 -3.98
CA ASP A 126 -29.19 -9.04 -5.34
C ASP A 126 -28.53 -7.67 -5.49
N MET A 127 -29.11 -6.60 -4.91
CA MET A 127 -28.49 -5.28 -4.91
C MET A 127 -27.17 -5.27 -4.15
N ALA A 128 -27.12 -5.85 -2.95
CA ALA A 128 -25.90 -5.96 -2.16
C ALA A 128 -24.82 -6.75 -2.91
N LYS A 129 -25.17 -7.88 -3.52
CA LYS A 129 -24.27 -8.69 -4.35
C LYS A 129 -23.74 -7.89 -5.55
N ASN A 130 -24.63 -7.21 -6.27
CA ASN A 130 -24.27 -6.45 -7.45
C ASN A 130 -23.35 -5.27 -7.12
N GLU A 131 -23.59 -4.58 -5.99
CA GLU A 131 -22.73 -3.50 -5.52
C GLU A 131 -21.33 -4.01 -5.19
N MET A 132 -21.22 -5.11 -4.44
CA MET A 132 -19.93 -5.74 -4.15
C MET A 132 -19.19 -6.16 -5.44
N LEU A 133 -19.89 -6.75 -6.41
CA LEU A 133 -19.31 -7.15 -7.69
C LEU A 133 -18.85 -5.95 -8.52
N ARG A 134 -19.63 -4.87 -8.54
CA ARG A 134 -19.28 -3.61 -9.20
C ARG A 134 -17.98 -3.05 -8.64
N GLN A 135 -17.86 -2.95 -7.32
CA GLN A 135 -16.64 -2.44 -6.69
C GLN A 135 -15.42 -3.36 -6.91
N LEU A 136 -15.62 -4.68 -6.99
CA LEU A 136 -14.55 -5.62 -7.37
C LEU A 136 -14.05 -5.38 -8.80
N ASP A 137 -14.96 -5.13 -9.74
CA ASP A 137 -14.61 -4.86 -11.14
C ASP A 137 -13.92 -3.51 -11.30
N GLU A 138 -14.36 -2.50 -10.56
CA GLU A 138 -13.68 -1.19 -10.47
C GLU A 138 -12.26 -1.33 -9.93
N LEU A 139 -12.07 -2.10 -8.85
CA LEU A 139 -10.74 -2.37 -8.29
C LEU A 139 -9.83 -3.07 -9.31
N LYS A 140 -10.35 -4.07 -10.02
CA LYS A 140 -9.61 -4.78 -11.06
C LYS A 140 -9.16 -3.83 -12.17
N THR A 141 -10.08 -3.00 -12.67
CA THR A 141 -9.81 -2.01 -13.72
C THR A 141 -8.74 -1.02 -13.27
N PHE A 142 -8.90 -0.46 -12.07
CA PHE A 142 -7.93 0.46 -11.47
C PHE A 142 -6.53 -0.16 -11.36
N ILE A 143 -6.42 -1.41 -10.90
CA ILE A 143 -5.11 -2.08 -10.76
C ILE A 143 -4.43 -2.25 -12.13
N LEU A 144 -5.19 -2.62 -13.17
CA LEU A 144 -4.65 -2.79 -14.51
C LEU A 144 -4.11 -1.46 -15.06
N GLU A 145 -4.91 -0.41 -14.97
CA GLU A 145 -4.52 0.94 -15.41
C GLU A 145 -3.29 1.44 -14.64
N GLU A 146 -3.25 1.21 -13.32
CA GLU A 146 -2.16 1.65 -12.46
C GLU A 146 -0.85 0.93 -12.76
N LEU A 147 -0.91 -0.38 -13.03
CA LEU A 147 0.23 -1.18 -13.47
C LEU A 147 0.72 -0.72 -14.85
N GLU A 148 -0.17 -0.62 -15.82
CA GLU A 148 0.18 -0.24 -17.20
C GLU A 148 0.82 1.15 -17.23
N ARG A 149 0.16 2.14 -16.62
CA ARG A 149 0.63 3.52 -16.58
C ARG A 149 2.00 3.63 -15.89
N THR A 150 2.17 2.96 -14.76
CA THR A 150 3.42 3.04 -13.99
C THR A 150 4.56 2.33 -14.72
N LEU A 151 4.37 1.08 -15.14
CA LEU A 151 5.42 0.30 -15.78
C LEU A 151 5.83 0.90 -17.12
N LYS A 152 4.87 1.38 -17.92
CA LYS A 152 5.17 2.08 -19.18
C LYS A 152 5.97 3.35 -18.92
N GLY A 153 5.57 4.16 -17.94
CA GLY A 153 6.31 5.35 -17.54
C GLY A 153 7.73 5.04 -17.06
N SER A 154 7.92 3.98 -16.26
CA SER A 154 9.25 3.55 -15.81
C SER A 154 10.11 3.07 -16.99
N ILE A 155 9.55 2.32 -17.94
CA ILE A 155 10.28 1.91 -19.14
C ILE A 155 10.69 3.13 -19.97
N GLU A 156 9.77 4.05 -20.25
CA GLU A 156 10.07 5.28 -20.98
C GLU A 156 11.17 6.11 -20.29
N LEU A 157 11.10 6.27 -18.97
CA LEU A 157 12.13 6.97 -18.20
C LEU A 157 13.48 6.25 -18.22
N SER A 158 13.49 4.91 -18.16
CA SER A 158 14.73 4.13 -18.23
C SER A 158 15.42 4.25 -19.58
N LEU A 159 14.64 4.42 -20.66
CA LEU A 159 15.14 4.55 -22.04
C LEU A 159 15.48 5.98 -22.42
N LYS A 160 15.03 6.98 -21.65
CA LYS A 160 15.53 8.35 -21.74
C LYS A 160 16.97 8.39 -21.25
N THR A 161 17.86 7.97 -22.13
CA THR A 161 19.24 8.42 -22.13
C THR A 161 19.17 9.86 -22.57
N ASP A 162 19.36 10.77 -21.62
CA ASP A 162 19.48 12.18 -21.96
C ASP A 162 20.68 12.29 -22.93
N ASP A 163 20.35 12.60 -24.18
CA ASP A 163 21.23 13.32 -25.11
C ASP A 163 21.48 14.76 -24.59
N HIS A 164 20.89 15.11 -23.44
CA HIS A 164 21.23 16.26 -22.64
C HIS A 164 22.47 15.92 -21.81
N SER A 165 23.58 16.59 -22.14
CA SER A 165 24.79 16.68 -21.34
C SER A 165 24.47 16.53 -19.84
N ILE A 166 24.92 15.43 -19.22
CA ILE A 166 24.95 15.31 -17.76
C ILE A 166 25.50 16.64 -17.23
N PRO A 167 24.80 17.34 -16.32
CA PRO A 167 25.29 18.62 -15.83
C PRO A 167 26.70 18.41 -15.27
N ASP A 168 27.65 19.23 -15.74
CA ASP A 168 29.04 19.11 -15.32
C ASP A 168 29.18 19.56 -13.87
N PHE A 169 29.10 18.60 -12.94
CA PHE A 169 29.26 18.81 -11.51
C PHE A 169 30.73 18.83 -11.06
N SER A 170 31.69 18.95 -11.99
CA SER A 170 33.12 18.94 -11.65
C SER A 170 33.50 20.10 -10.72
N LEU A 171 32.82 21.24 -10.84
CA LEU A 171 33.06 22.43 -10.02
C LEU A 171 32.58 22.20 -8.58
N GLU A 172 31.35 21.71 -8.42
CA GLU A 172 30.74 21.38 -7.13
C GLU A 172 31.53 20.26 -6.42
N LEU A 173 31.94 19.22 -7.16
CA LEU A 173 32.79 18.15 -6.63
C LEU A 173 34.15 18.70 -6.15
N GLY A 174 34.74 19.64 -6.90
CA GLY A 174 35.96 20.34 -6.50
C GLY A 174 35.77 21.17 -5.22
N MET A 175 34.64 21.86 -5.09
CA MET A 175 34.30 22.60 -3.87
C MET A 175 34.16 21.68 -2.66
N VAL A 176 33.44 20.56 -2.80
CA VAL A 176 33.25 19.58 -1.71
C VAL A 176 34.58 18.98 -1.26
N LYS A 177 35.45 18.60 -2.21
CA LYS A 177 36.79 18.08 -1.88
C LYS A 177 37.62 19.10 -1.11
N ARG A 178 37.62 20.37 -1.56
CA ARG A 178 38.35 21.44 -0.88
C ARG A 178 37.86 21.64 0.56
N TYR A 179 36.55 21.70 0.80
CA TYR A 179 36.01 21.81 2.16
C TYR A 179 36.31 20.59 3.02
N TYR A 180 36.30 19.39 2.43
CA TYR A 180 36.70 18.17 3.13
C TYR A 180 38.17 18.23 3.55
N ASP A 181 39.07 18.65 2.66
CA ASP A 181 40.50 18.77 2.95
C ASP A 181 40.78 19.88 3.99
N GLU A 182 40.07 21.01 3.93
CA GLU A 182 40.12 22.09 4.94
C GLU A 182 39.67 21.60 6.32
N LEU A 183 38.54 20.90 6.40
CA LEU A 183 38.04 20.32 7.65
C LEU A 183 38.99 19.28 8.22
N LYS A 184 39.56 18.43 7.36
CA LYS A 184 40.55 17.42 7.75
C LYS A 184 41.83 18.06 8.28
N SER A 185 42.33 19.10 7.61
CA SER A 185 43.51 19.86 8.06
C SER A 185 43.27 20.53 9.43
N CYS A 186 42.09 21.10 9.67
CA CYS A 186 41.74 21.67 10.97
C CYS A 186 41.72 20.62 12.10
N MET A 187 41.25 19.39 11.83
CA MET A 187 41.27 18.32 12.83
C MET A 187 42.69 17.85 13.17
N ASP A 188 43.59 17.84 12.18
CA ASP A 188 45.00 17.44 12.38
C ASP A 188 45.80 18.54 13.14
N GLU A 189 45.45 19.81 12.95
CA GLU A 189 46.03 20.96 13.69
C GLU A 189 45.52 21.03 15.15
N GLU A 190 44.23 20.74 15.40
CA GLU A 190 43.68 20.66 16.76
C GLU A 190 44.30 19.49 17.56
N MET A 191 44.52 18.33 16.95
CA MET A 191 45.20 17.22 17.63
C MET A 191 46.69 17.50 17.91
N SER A 192 47.37 18.25 17.04
CA SER A 192 48.77 18.64 17.26
C SER A 192 48.92 19.70 18.35
N SER A 193 47.97 20.62 18.47
CA SER A 193 47.95 21.65 19.51
C SER A 193 47.55 21.10 20.89
N VAL A 194 46.63 20.13 20.96
CA VAL A 194 46.31 19.40 22.21
C VAL A 194 47.52 18.58 22.73
N SER A 195 48.29 17.95 21.83
CA SER A 195 49.54 17.26 22.19
C SER A 195 50.58 18.23 22.80
N SER A 196 50.73 19.43 22.22
CA SER A 196 51.68 20.44 22.70
C SER A 196 51.30 21.07 24.06
N CYS A 197 50.01 21.16 24.37
CA CYS A 197 49.52 21.61 25.68
C CYS A 197 49.74 20.56 26.78
N THR A 198 49.77 19.26 26.45
CA THR A 198 50.03 18.21 27.46
C THR A 198 51.52 18.03 27.80
N GLU A 199 52.45 18.37 26.90
CA GLU A 199 53.89 18.31 27.17
C GLU A 199 54.45 19.55 27.89
N SER A 200 53.74 20.69 27.83
CA SER A 200 54.15 21.93 28.49
C SER A 200 53.70 22.03 29.96
N MET A 201 52.74 21.22 30.42
CA MET A 201 52.30 21.21 31.82
C MET A 201 53.19 20.38 32.77
N THR A 202 54.19 19.63 32.28
CA THR A 202 55.03 18.77 33.15
C THR A 202 56.33 19.39 33.64
N TRP A 203 56.76 20.55 33.12
CA TRP A 203 58.06 21.16 33.48
C TRP A 203 58.00 22.34 34.46
N GLU A 204 56.81 22.89 34.77
CA GLU A 204 56.67 24.01 35.73
C GLU A 204 56.21 23.59 37.14
N GLN A 205 56.13 22.29 37.44
CA GLN A 205 55.82 21.77 38.79
C GLN A 205 56.97 21.04 39.49
N VAL A 206 58.19 21.15 38.96
CA VAL A 206 59.38 20.60 39.61
C VAL A 206 60.48 21.65 39.63
N PHE A 207 60.30 22.71 40.43
CA PHE A 207 61.34 23.38 41.23
C PHE A 207 60.70 24.37 42.21
#